data_AF-A0A3B9JNQ9-F1
#
_entry.id   AF-A0A3B9JNQ9-F1
#
_cell.length_a   1.000
_cell.length_b   1.000
_cell.length_c   1.000
_cell.angle_alpha   90.00
_cell.angle_beta   90.00
_cell.angle_gamma   90.00
#
_symmetry.space_group_name_H-M   'P 1'
#
loop_
_entity.id
_entity.type
_entity.pdbx_description
1 polymer ?
#
loop_
_entity_poly.entity_id
_entity_poly.type
_entity_poly.pdbx_seq_one_letter_code
_entity_poly.pdbx_strand_id
1 'polypeptide(L)'
;MWINANLASLTAQDSVVLANNRQVLAFKKTWNLQRGTSALPQTFAWKQYLQNTWKAINPNSSKRLISAIESRTLINQSMTRLGQIVDTRLLDEVVKNMDYCHAHLINPTQLLDSHHQNSELFSAWMLDYQQTKLTLNVLDVNDLSTLILNRDREISQPYLYGFKTLTPEQSGLFANIGHQVLSANQPNTHSSNQTFNTTSDEIFHVATWAKDLHSKHPEKHIAIVSPQLNSEHHQIKSIFDQVFDDVLVGTGQKAYNISLG
;
A
#
# COMPACT_ATOMS: atom_id res chain seq x y z
N MET A 1 6.67 6.89 12.53
CA MET A 1 7.30 5.83 11.71
C MET A 1 8.31 6.49 10.79
N TRP A 2 9.52 5.93 10.75
CA TRP A 2 10.62 6.34 9.86
C TRP A 2 10.98 5.14 9.00
N ILE A 3 11.56 5.40 7.83
CA ILE A 3 12.28 4.36 7.11
C ILE A 3 13.72 4.27 7.62
N ASN A 4 14.29 3.08 7.50
CA ASN A 4 15.62 2.79 7.97
C ASN A 4 16.51 2.46 6.78
N ALA A 5 16.83 3.47 5.97
CA ALA A 5 17.69 3.35 4.81
C ALA A 5 18.70 4.50 4.80
N ASN A 6 19.85 4.27 4.17
CA ASN A 6 20.79 5.32 3.84
C ASN A 6 20.29 6.08 2.59
N LEU A 7 20.01 7.38 2.74
CA LEU A 7 19.48 8.22 1.67
C LEU A 7 20.55 9.13 1.03
N ALA A 8 21.83 8.94 1.35
CA ALA A 8 22.90 9.86 0.97
C ALA A 8 23.12 9.96 -0.55
N SER A 9 22.87 8.88 -1.30
CA SER A 9 23.04 8.84 -2.75
C SER A 9 21.88 9.47 -3.53
N LEU A 10 20.78 9.82 -2.86
CA LEU A 10 19.59 10.36 -3.52
C LEU A 10 19.65 11.88 -3.68
N THR A 11 19.02 12.33 -4.76
CA THR A 11 18.89 13.71 -5.20
C THR A 11 17.43 14.03 -5.50
N ALA A 12 17.11 15.32 -5.66
CA ALA A 12 15.75 15.77 -5.95
C ALA A 12 15.20 15.29 -7.31
N GLN A 13 16.07 14.88 -8.24
CA GLN A 13 15.68 14.38 -9.55
C GLN A 13 15.35 12.89 -9.55
N ASP A 14 15.73 12.18 -8.48
CA ASP A 14 15.48 10.75 -8.38
C ASP A 14 14.00 10.47 -8.11
N SER A 15 13.54 9.35 -8.66
CA SER A 15 12.22 8.79 -8.35
C SER A 15 12.38 7.66 -7.34
N VAL A 16 11.62 7.71 -6.25
CA VAL A 16 11.56 6.68 -5.21
C VAL A 16 10.16 6.09 -5.18
N VAL A 17 10.06 4.79 -5.43
CA VAL A 17 8.82 4.02 -5.36
C VAL A 17 8.81 3.21 -4.07
N LEU A 18 7.74 3.33 -3.30
CA LEU A 18 7.56 2.67 -2.01
C LEU A 18 6.37 1.73 -2.03
N ALA A 19 6.43 0.68 -1.21
CA ALA A 19 5.44 -0.40 -1.25
C ALA A 19 4.03 0.07 -0.85
N ASN A 20 3.91 1.15 -0.08
CA ASN A 20 2.61 1.72 0.28
C ASN A 20 2.70 3.20 0.70
N ASN A 21 1.54 3.85 0.80
CA ASN A 21 1.43 5.25 1.20
C ASN A 21 2.00 5.54 2.61
N ARG A 22 1.95 4.56 3.53
CA ARG A 22 2.50 4.72 4.88
C ARG A 22 4.02 4.84 4.83
N GLN A 23 4.67 4.07 3.97
CA GLN A 23 6.10 4.17 3.71
C GLN A 23 6.45 5.47 2.98
N VAL A 24 5.62 5.96 2.04
CA VAL A 24 5.82 7.29 1.41
C VAL A 24 5.89 8.39 2.48
N LEU A 25 4.96 8.40 3.44
CA LEU A 25 4.98 9.37 4.54
C LEU A 25 6.21 9.20 5.44
N ALA A 26 6.58 7.95 5.75
CA ALA A 26 7.77 7.65 6.54
C ALA A 26 9.06 8.10 5.84
N PHE A 27 9.16 7.92 4.52
CA PHE A 27 10.30 8.38 3.71
C PHE A 27 10.44 9.90 3.78
N LYS A 28 9.34 10.64 3.56
CA LYS A 28 9.36 12.11 3.64
C LYS A 28 9.83 12.62 5.00
N LYS A 29 9.36 11.96 6.08
CA LYS A 29 9.80 12.28 7.44
C LYS A 29 11.29 11.98 7.66
N THR A 30 11.77 10.81 7.21
CA THR A 30 13.20 10.45 7.31
C THR A 30 14.07 11.39 6.48
N TRP A 31 13.65 11.78 5.28
CA TRP A 31 14.37 12.71 4.42
C TRP A 31 14.60 14.05 5.11
N ASN A 32 13.55 14.65 5.66
CA ASN A 32 13.65 15.94 6.36
C ASN A 32 14.60 15.86 7.57
N LEU A 33 14.65 14.71 8.25
CA LEU A 33 15.56 14.51 9.38
C LEU A 33 17.02 14.31 8.94
N GLN A 34 17.27 13.53 7.88
CA GLN A 34 18.63 13.22 7.43
C GLN A 34 19.23 14.31 6.52
N ARG A 35 18.41 15.02 5.77
CA ARG A 35 18.82 15.94 4.68
C ARG A 35 18.36 17.38 4.90
N GLY A 36 17.65 17.66 6.00
CA GLY A 36 17.21 19.00 6.38
C GLY A 36 16.34 19.65 5.31
N THR A 37 16.76 20.80 4.82
CA THR A 37 16.06 21.61 3.80
C THR A 37 16.33 21.17 2.35
N SER A 38 17.02 20.05 2.14
CA SER A 38 17.28 19.54 0.79
C SER A 38 15.97 19.20 0.08
N ALA A 39 15.87 19.56 -1.20
CA ALA A 39 14.71 19.26 -2.02
C ALA A 39 14.40 17.75 -2.03
N LEU A 40 13.14 17.41 -1.79
CA LEU A 40 12.67 16.03 -1.70
C LEU A 40 12.68 15.36 -3.09
N PRO A 41 13.20 14.11 -3.21
CA PRO A 41 13.04 13.31 -4.41
C PRO A 41 11.57 13.07 -4.77
N GLN A 42 11.29 12.79 -6.03
CA GLN A 42 9.93 12.41 -6.42
C GLN A 42 9.56 11.08 -5.75
N THR A 43 8.57 11.10 -4.85
CA THR A 43 8.29 9.98 -3.96
C THR A 43 6.87 9.47 -4.18
N PHE A 44 6.71 8.20 -4.53
CA PHE A 44 5.45 7.62 -4.98
C PHE A 44 5.13 6.28 -4.33
N ALA A 45 3.85 6.00 -4.10
CA ALA A 45 3.37 4.62 -4.06
C ALA A 45 3.19 4.08 -5.49
N TRP A 46 3.11 2.75 -5.65
CA TRP A 46 3.03 2.07 -6.95
C TRP A 46 2.07 2.72 -7.97
N LYS A 47 0.80 2.88 -7.61
CA LYS A 47 -0.22 3.47 -8.51
C LYS A 47 0.12 4.92 -8.90
N GLN A 48 0.67 5.70 -7.98
CA GLN A 48 1.09 7.09 -8.25
C GLN A 48 2.29 7.14 -9.20
N TYR A 49 3.22 6.20 -9.03
CA TYR A 49 4.37 6.06 -9.93
C TYR A 49 3.90 5.78 -11.36
N LEU A 50 2.99 4.81 -11.55
CA LEU A 50 2.42 4.52 -12.87
C LEU A 50 1.79 5.76 -13.52
N GLN A 51 0.96 6.48 -12.77
CA GLN A 51 0.28 7.68 -13.27
C GLN A 51 1.27 8.80 -13.64
N ASN A 52 2.25 9.07 -12.79
CA ASN A 52 3.24 10.11 -13.02
C ASN A 52 4.11 9.76 -14.24
N THR A 53 4.62 8.53 -14.27
CA THR A 53 5.47 8.03 -15.33
C THR A 53 4.75 8.03 -16.67
N TRP A 54 3.52 7.50 -16.73
CA TRP A 54 2.73 7.50 -17.96
C TRP A 54 2.48 8.91 -18.50
N LYS A 55 2.11 9.86 -17.64
CA LYS A 55 1.90 11.27 -18.03
C LYS A 55 3.18 11.91 -18.58
N ALA A 56 4.33 11.59 -18.00
CA ALA A 56 5.62 12.13 -18.43
C ALA A 56 6.01 11.62 -19.83
N ILE A 57 5.77 10.34 -20.13
CA ILE A 57 6.10 9.76 -21.44
C ILE A 57 5.03 10.04 -22.50
N ASN A 58 3.76 10.26 -22.11
CA ASN A 58 2.63 10.50 -23.00
C ASN A 58 1.91 11.84 -22.72
N PRO A 59 2.59 13.00 -22.79
CA PRO A 59 1.99 14.29 -22.43
C PRO A 59 0.83 14.72 -23.35
N ASN A 60 0.82 14.23 -24.59
CA ASN A 60 -0.18 14.56 -25.62
C ASN A 60 -1.14 13.40 -25.91
N SER A 61 -1.32 12.47 -24.96
CA SER A 61 -2.25 11.35 -25.14
C SER A 61 -3.66 11.86 -25.45
N SER A 62 -4.26 11.33 -26.51
CA SER A 62 -5.68 11.55 -26.82
C SER A 62 -6.62 10.79 -25.86
N LYS A 63 -6.10 9.77 -25.17
CA LYS A 63 -6.83 9.01 -24.16
C LYS A 63 -6.80 9.74 -22.82
N ARG A 64 -7.95 9.82 -22.15
CA ARG A 64 -8.10 10.44 -20.83
C ARG A 64 -7.93 9.41 -19.72
N LEU A 65 -7.01 9.67 -18.80
CA LEU A 65 -6.85 8.87 -17.58
C LEU A 65 -7.95 9.25 -16.55
N ILE A 66 -8.77 8.27 -16.16
CA ILE A 66 -9.87 8.46 -15.19
C ILE A 66 -9.42 8.23 -13.76
N SER A 67 -10.14 8.85 -12.83
CA SER A 67 -9.94 8.64 -11.39
C SER A 67 -10.41 7.26 -10.94
N ALA A 68 -9.96 6.84 -9.74
CA ALA A 68 -10.46 5.60 -9.12
C ALA A 68 -11.98 5.66 -8.85
N ILE A 69 -12.52 6.85 -8.57
CA ILE A 69 -13.97 7.04 -8.37
C ILE A 69 -14.71 6.79 -9.69
N GLU A 70 -14.25 7.40 -10.78
CA GLU A 70 -14.85 7.18 -12.11
C GLU A 70 -14.73 5.71 -12.55
N SER A 71 -13.56 5.08 -12.37
CA SER A 71 -13.38 3.65 -12.66
C SER A 71 -14.39 2.79 -11.90
N ARG A 72 -14.59 3.04 -10.59
CA ARG A 72 -15.60 2.35 -9.79
C ARG A 72 -17.02 2.57 -10.30
N THR A 73 -17.36 3.80 -10.71
CA THR A 73 -18.66 4.10 -11.30
C THR A 73 -18.88 3.32 -12.59
N LEU A 74 -17.88 3.25 -13.47
CA LEU A 74 -17.98 2.51 -14.72
C LEU A 74 -18.09 0.99 -14.49
N ILE A 75 -17.34 0.44 -13.53
CA ILE A 75 -17.46 -0.98 -13.15
C ILE A 75 -18.87 -1.28 -12.63
N ASN A 76 -19.41 -0.43 -11.75
CA ASN A 76 -20.78 -0.57 -11.27
C ASN A 76 -21.81 -0.55 -12.41
N GLN A 77 -21.63 0.33 -13.39
CA GLN A 77 -22.49 0.40 -14.58
C GLN A 77 -22.39 -0.88 -15.41
N SER A 78 -21.21 -1.44 -15.62
CA SER A 78 -21.00 -2.70 -16.32
C SER A 78 -21.70 -3.88 -15.62
N MET A 79 -21.56 -3.97 -14.30
CA MET A 79 -22.25 -4.99 -13.49
C MET A 79 -23.77 -4.85 -13.59
N THR A 80 -24.29 -3.62 -13.45
CA THR A 80 -25.73 -3.34 -13.52
C THR A 80 -26.30 -3.65 -14.91
N ARG A 81 -25.58 -3.30 -15.98
CA ARG A 81 -25.96 -3.59 -17.37
C ARG A 81 -26.11 -5.08 -17.62
N LEU A 82 -25.29 -5.89 -16.96
CA LEU A 82 -25.31 -7.35 -17.02
C LEU A 82 -26.25 -7.99 -15.97
N GLY A 83 -27.15 -7.20 -15.37
CA GLY A 83 -28.23 -7.68 -14.51
C GLY A 83 -27.86 -7.90 -13.05
N GLN A 84 -26.66 -7.51 -12.61
CA GLN A 84 -26.26 -7.64 -11.22
C GLN A 84 -26.84 -6.50 -10.37
N ILE A 85 -27.43 -6.86 -9.22
CA ILE A 85 -27.76 -5.88 -8.17
C ILE A 85 -26.46 -5.60 -7.41
N VAL A 86 -26.00 -4.35 -7.44
CA VAL A 86 -24.70 -3.96 -6.90
C VAL A 86 -24.86 -3.21 -5.59
N ASP A 87 -24.30 -3.78 -4.52
CA ASP A 87 -24.06 -3.07 -3.27
C ASP A 87 -22.59 -2.62 -3.14
N THR A 88 -22.31 -1.77 -2.15
CA THR A 88 -20.96 -1.21 -1.95
C THR A 88 -19.91 -2.28 -1.63
N ARG A 89 -20.28 -3.31 -0.86
CA ARG A 89 -19.35 -4.37 -0.46
C ARG A 89 -18.99 -5.25 -1.66
N LEU A 90 -19.97 -5.63 -2.47
CA LEU A 90 -19.73 -6.38 -3.69
C LEU A 90 -18.83 -5.60 -4.64
N LEU A 91 -19.12 -4.31 -4.85
CA LEU A 91 -18.30 -3.45 -5.70
C LEU A 91 -16.85 -3.35 -5.18
N ASP A 92 -16.66 -3.26 -3.87
CA ASP A 92 -15.32 -3.26 -3.26
C ASP A 92 -14.55 -4.55 -3.55
N GLU A 93 -15.19 -5.71 -3.42
CA GLU A 93 -14.54 -6.99 -3.73
C GLU A 93 -14.24 -7.14 -5.22
N VAL A 94 -15.14 -6.68 -6.11
CA VAL A 94 -14.88 -6.69 -7.56
C VAL A 94 -13.68 -5.81 -7.92
N VAL A 95 -13.59 -4.61 -7.36
CA VAL A 95 -12.47 -3.70 -7.60
C VAL A 95 -11.15 -4.29 -7.07
N LYS A 96 -11.17 -4.90 -5.89
CA LYS A 96 -10.00 -5.62 -5.34
C LYS A 96 -9.57 -6.78 -6.22
N ASN A 97 -10.52 -7.58 -6.70
CA ASN A 97 -10.23 -8.72 -7.58
C ASN A 97 -9.69 -8.27 -8.93
N MET A 98 -10.18 -7.14 -9.48
CA MET A 98 -9.62 -6.53 -10.68
C MET A 98 -8.17 -6.10 -10.44
N ASP A 99 -7.90 -5.35 -9.37
CA ASP A 99 -6.53 -4.96 -8.99
C ASP A 99 -5.61 -6.19 -8.81
N TYR A 100 -6.12 -7.27 -8.21
CA TYR A 100 -5.39 -8.52 -8.05
C TYR A 100 -5.09 -9.20 -9.40
N CYS A 101 -6.08 -9.30 -10.29
CA CYS A 101 -5.88 -9.87 -11.62
C CYS A 101 -4.79 -9.11 -12.39
N HIS A 102 -4.83 -7.77 -12.37
CA HIS A 102 -3.80 -6.96 -13.02
C HIS A 102 -2.42 -7.14 -12.39
N ALA A 103 -2.32 -7.08 -11.06
CA ALA A 103 -1.06 -7.28 -10.36
C ALA A 103 -0.40 -8.64 -10.68
N HIS A 104 -1.21 -9.67 -10.91
CA HIS A 104 -0.79 -11.03 -11.21
C HIS A 104 -0.86 -11.41 -12.69
N LEU A 105 -1.11 -10.45 -13.59
CA LEU A 105 -1.18 -10.64 -15.05
C LEU A 105 -2.22 -11.70 -15.48
N ILE A 106 -3.31 -11.82 -14.74
CA ILE A 106 -4.45 -12.69 -15.07
C ILE A 106 -5.38 -11.95 -16.02
N ASN A 107 -5.58 -12.49 -17.21
CA ASN A 107 -6.50 -11.89 -18.18
C ASN A 107 -7.94 -12.33 -17.85
N PRO A 108 -8.92 -11.40 -17.74
CA PRO A 108 -10.31 -11.76 -17.52
C PRO A 108 -10.84 -12.82 -18.48
N THR A 109 -10.40 -12.85 -19.74
CA THR A 109 -10.84 -13.88 -20.71
C THR A 109 -10.53 -15.30 -20.26
N GLN A 110 -9.43 -15.51 -19.52
CA GLN A 110 -9.04 -16.82 -18.98
C GLN A 110 -10.02 -17.32 -17.90
N LEU A 111 -10.75 -16.40 -17.26
CA LEU A 111 -11.71 -16.70 -16.21
C LEU A 111 -13.12 -17.01 -16.76
N LEU A 112 -13.38 -16.71 -18.03
CA LEU A 112 -14.67 -16.98 -18.66
C LEU A 112 -14.93 -18.48 -18.86
N ASP A 113 -13.86 -19.27 -19.00
CA ASP A 113 -13.93 -20.72 -19.23
C ASP A 113 -13.53 -21.52 -17.97
N SER A 114 -13.61 -20.91 -16.78
CA SER A 114 -13.12 -21.55 -15.55
C SER A 114 -14.11 -22.53 -14.91
N HIS A 115 -15.32 -22.70 -15.47
CA HIS A 115 -16.40 -23.52 -14.91
C HIS A 115 -16.80 -23.15 -13.47
N HIS A 116 -16.56 -21.89 -13.09
CA HIS A 116 -16.87 -21.35 -11.78
C HIS A 116 -17.71 -20.10 -11.97
N GLN A 117 -19.00 -20.20 -11.66
CA GLN A 117 -19.99 -19.15 -11.92
C GLN A 117 -19.54 -17.75 -11.47
N ASN A 118 -18.93 -17.62 -10.29
CA ASN A 118 -18.45 -16.33 -9.78
C ASN A 118 -17.31 -15.74 -10.63
N SER A 119 -16.40 -16.57 -11.11
CA SER A 119 -15.28 -16.17 -11.96
C SER A 119 -15.78 -15.77 -13.36
N GLU A 120 -16.75 -16.50 -13.89
CA GLU A 120 -17.36 -16.24 -15.20
C GLU A 120 -18.16 -14.92 -15.16
N LEU A 121 -18.94 -14.68 -14.11
CA LEU A 121 -19.64 -13.41 -13.88
C LEU A 121 -18.66 -12.25 -13.74
N PHE A 122 -17.64 -12.40 -12.90
CA PHE A 122 -16.59 -11.40 -12.75
C PHE A 122 -15.92 -11.08 -14.09
N SER A 123 -15.56 -12.11 -14.86
CA SER A 123 -14.98 -11.97 -16.20
C SER A 123 -15.89 -11.16 -17.12
N ALA A 124 -17.17 -11.54 -17.22
CA ALA A 124 -18.14 -10.84 -18.05
C ALA A 124 -18.24 -9.34 -17.69
N TRP A 125 -18.29 -9.01 -16.39
CA TRP A 125 -18.29 -7.61 -15.94
C TRP A 125 -17.03 -6.86 -16.35
N MET A 126 -15.85 -7.49 -16.22
CA MET A 126 -14.57 -6.87 -16.58
C MET A 126 -14.43 -6.68 -18.10
N LEU A 127 -14.93 -7.61 -18.90
CA LEU A 127 -14.92 -7.49 -20.36
C LEU A 127 -15.86 -6.37 -20.84
N ASP A 128 -17.06 -6.25 -20.27
CA ASP A 128 -17.96 -5.10 -20.56
C ASP A 128 -17.33 -3.77 -20.11
N TYR A 129 -16.63 -3.76 -18.97
CA TYR A 129 -15.91 -2.58 -18.50
C TYR A 129 -14.78 -2.19 -19.47
N GLN A 130 -13.98 -3.15 -19.94
CA GLN A 130 -12.94 -2.90 -20.95
C GLN A 130 -13.53 -2.33 -22.25
N GLN A 131 -14.65 -2.87 -22.73
CA GLN A 131 -15.34 -2.36 -23.92
C GLN A 131 -15.88 -0.94 -23.70
N THR A 132 -16.40 -0.65 -22.51
CA THR A 132 -16.85 0.68 -22.11
C THR A 132 -15.68 1.67 -22.10
N LYS A 133 -14.51 1.29 -21.56
CA LYS A 133 -13.29 2.12 -21.60
C LYS A 133 -12.86 2.46 -23.03
N LEU A 134 -12.88 1.48 -23.94
CA LEU A 134 -12.56 1.68 -25.35
C LEU A 134 -13.51 2.67 -26.02
N THR A 135 -14.82 2.52 -25.77
CA THR A 135 -15.86 3.36 -26.36
C THR A 135 -15.75 4.81 -25.90
N LEU A 136 -15.43 5.03 -24.63
CA LEU A 136 -15.25 6.36 -24.05
C LEU A 136 -13.85 6.95 -24.29
N ASN A 137 -12.95 6.20 -24.93
CA ASN A 137 -11.55 6.56 -25.13
C ASN A 137 -10.83 6.96 -23.82
N VAL A 138 -11.06 6.16 -22.77
CA VAL A 138 -10.49 6.38 -21.43
C VAL A 138 -9.53 5.27 -21.02
N LEU A 139 -8.67 5.57 -20.07
CA LEU A 139 -7.74 4.64 -19.41
C LEU A 139 -7.95 4.72 -17.90
N ASP A 140 -7.77 3.61 -17.20
CA ASP A 140 -7.59 3.62 -15.75
C ASP A 140 -6.13 3.36 -15.36
N VAL A 141 -5.86 3.26 -14.06
CA VAL A 141 -4.51 3.03 -13.53
C VAL A 141 -3.94 1.65 -13.89
N ASN A 142 -4.80 0.65 -14.07
CA ASN A 142 -4.42 -0.73 -14.34
C ASN A 142 -4.03 -0.96 -15.80
N ASP A 143 -4.38 -0.04 -16.70
CA ASP A 143 -3.90 -0.02 -18.08
C ASP A 143 -2.43 0.47 -18.19
N LEU A 144 -1.94 1.22 -17.19
CA LEU A 144 -0.74 2.04 -17.34
C LEU A 144 0.55 1.23 -17.42
N SER A 145 0.68 0.14 -16.67
CA SER A 145 1.92 -0.65 -16.66
C SER A 145 2.25 -1.19 -18.06
N THR A 146 1.26 -1.77 -18.74
CA THR A 146 1.38 -2.26 -20.12
C THR A 146 1.72 -1.13 -21.10
N LEU A 147 1.11 0.05 -20.92
CA LEU A 147 1.41 1.20 -21.78
C LEU A 147 2.82 1.76 -21.55
N ILE A 148 3.33 1.71 -20.32
CA ILE A 148 4.70 2.12 -19.99
C ILE A 148 5.73 1.09 -20.51
N LEU A 149 5.39 -0.20 -20.49
CA LEU A 149 6.23 -1.23 -21.10
C LEU A 149 6.44 -0.98 -22.60
N ASN A 150 5.40 -0.52 -23.29
CA ASN A 150 5.41 -0.23 -24.73
C ASN A 150 5.81 1.22 -25.06
N ARG A 151 6.64 1.86 -24.24
CA ARG A 151 7.06 3.26 -24.40
C ARG A 151 8.06 3.44 -25.55
N ASP A 152 8.02 4.63 -26.15
CA ASP A 152 9.05 5.09 -27.11
C ASP A 152 10.14 5.94 -26.46
N ARG A 153 9.94 6.37 -25.20
CA ARG A 153 10.84 7.27 -24.47
C ARG A 153 11.54 6.54 -23.34
N GLU A 154 12.80 6.89 -23.09
CA GLU A 154 13.49 6.39 -21.91
C GLU A 154 12.85 6.92 -20.62
N ILE A 155 12.94 6.10 -19.57
CA ILE A 155 12.46 6.42 -18.23
C ILE A 155 13.64 6.27 -17.29
N SER A 156 13.82 7.25 -16.41
CA SER A 156 14.85 7.18 -15.38
C SER A 156 14.56 6.04 -14.40
N GLN A 157 15.60 5.29 -14.06
CA GLN A 157 15.49 4.14 -13.17
C GLN A 157 15.06 4.59 -11.78
N PRO A 158 13.95 4.05 -11.22
CA PRO A 158 13.54 4.39 -9.88
C PRO A 158 14.34 3.63 -8.82
N TYR A 159 14.38 4.22 -7.63
CA TYR A 159 14.75 3.56 -6.39
C TYR A 159 13.53 2.87 -5.78
N LEU A 160 13.67 1.62 -5.34
CA LEU A 160 12.61 0.85 -4.68
C LEU A 160 12.91 0.72 -3.19
N TYR A 161 11.90 0.92 -2.33
CA TYR A 161 12.03 0.68 -0.89
C TYR A 161 10.80 -0.04 -0.32
N GLY A 162 11.06 -0.98 0.59
CA GLY A 162 10.04 -1.55 1.46
C GLY A 162 9.14 -2.61 0.82
N PHE A 163 9.46 -3.06 -0.39
CA PHE A 163 8.84 -4.21 -1.03
C PHE A 163 9.43 -5.50 -0.47
N LYS A 164 8.59 -6.38 0.08
CA LYS A 164 9.01 -7.75 0.45
C LYS A 164 9.18 -8.62 -0.80
N THR A 165 8.21 -8.52 -1.70
CA THR A 165 8.16 -9.22 -2.98
C THR A 165 7.44 -8.31 -3.96
N LEU A 166 7.95 -8.21 -5.18
CA LEU A 166 7.28 -7.51 -6.27
C LEU A 166 6.20 -8.41 -6.86
N THR A 167 5.07 -7.83 -7.24
CA THR A 167 4.06 -8.57 -8.02
C THR A 167 4.61 -8.92 -9.40
N PRO A 168 4.02 -9.89 -10.13
CA PRO A 168 4.43 -10.18 -11.51
C PRO A 168 4.44 -8.94 -12.42
N GLU A 169 3.41 -8.10 -12.32
CA GLU A 169 3.32 -6.82 -13.05
C GLU A 169 4.50 -5.89 -12.72
N GLN A 170 4.76 -5.67 -11.42
CA GLN A 170 5.85 -4.81 -10.96
C GLN A 170 7.22 -5.36 -11.39
N SER A 171 7.42 -6.68 -11.25
CA SER A 171 8.66 -7.35 -11.65
C SER A 171 8.90 -7.21 -13.14
N GLY A 172 7.87 -7.40 -13.97
CA GLY A 172 7.96 -7.23 -15.42
C GLY A 172 8.33 -5.80 -15.80
N LEU A 173 7.68 -4.80 -15.19
CA LEU A 173 7.99 -3.39 -15.45
C LEU A 173 9.40 -3.03 -15.00
N PHE A 174 9.78 -3.36 -13.76
CA PHE A 174 11.08 -2.99 -13.19
C PHE A 174 12.26 -3.76 -13.79
N ALA A 175 12.04 -4.96 -14.32
CA ALA A 175 13.03 -5.67 -15.12
C ALA A 175 13.26 -4.98 -16.48
N ASN A 176 12.20 -4.44 -17.09
CA ASN A 176 12.29 -3.77 -18.39
C ASN A 176 12.90 -2.36 -18.30
N ILE A 177 12.56 -1.59 -17.27
CA ILE A 177 13.06 -0.20 -17.12
C ILE A 177 14.37 -0.11 -16.32
N GLY A 178 14.70 -1.15 -15.54
CA GLY A 178 15.78 -1.13 -14.56
C GLY A 178 15.39 -0.44 -13.26
N HIS A 179 16.01 -0.81 -12.14
CA HIS A 179 15.73 -0.21 -10.84
C HIS A 179 16.90 -0.39 -9.88
N GLN A 180 16.94 0.43 -8.83
CA GLN A 180 17.88 0.29 -7.72
C GLN A 180 17.12 0.01 -6.43
N VAL A 181 17.62 -0.87 -5.57
CA VAL A 181 16.98 -1.17 -4.29
C VAL A 181 17.63 -0.37 -3.18
N LEU A 182 16.83 0.40 -2.44
CA LEU A 182 17.26 1.02 -1.20
C LEU A 182 17.22 -0.04 -0.10
N SER A 183 18.39 -0.59 0.23
CA SER A 183 18.52 -1.55 1.32
C SER A 183 18.15 -0.90 2.64
N ALA A 184 17.30 -1.57 3.41
CA ALA A 184 17.11 -1.20 4.79
C ALA A 184 18.39 -1.54 5.58
N ASN A 185 18.91 -0.60 6.36
CA ASN A 185 20.01 -0.87 7.28
C ASN A 185 19.46 -1.84 8.33
N GLN A 186 19.73 -3.14 8.28
CA GLN A 186 19.25 -4.05 9.32
C GLN A 186 19.98 -3.75 10.64
N PRO A 187 19.32 -3.24 11.70
CA PRO A 187 20.03 -2.90 12.93
C PRO A 187 19.84 -3.95 14.04
N ASN A 188 18.99 -4.97 13.86
CA ASN A 188 18.63 -5.87 14.96
C ASN A 188 19.22 -7.27 14.78
N THR A 189 20.34 -7.49 15.45
CA THR A 189 20.92 -8.82 15.73
C THR A 189 20.47 -9.41 17.06
N HIS A 190 19.66 -8.67 17.85
CA HIS A 190 19.22 -9.08 19.18
C HIS A 190 17.70 -9.20 19.24
N SER A 191 17.22 -10.42 19.46
CA SER A 191 15.83 -10.72 19.83
C SER A 191 15.81 -11.34 21.23
N SER A 192 14.82 -10.95 22.02
CA SER A 192 14.45 -11.63 23.25
C SER A 192 13.07 -12.24 23.02
N ASN A 193 12.99 -13.55 23.16
CA ASN A 193 11.75 -14.29 22.95
C ASN A 193 11.21 -14.73 24.31
N GLN A 194 9.92 -14.58 24.52
CA GLN A 194 9.23 -15.00 25.73
C GLN A 194 7.97 -15.76 25.34
N THR A 195 7.54 -16.68 26.20
CA THR A 195 6.33 -17.47 26.02
C THR A 195 5.39 -17.20 27.19
N PHE A 196 4.11 -17.07 26.90
CA PHE A 196 3.07 -16.83 27.88
C PHE A 196 2.02 -17.93 27.82
N ASN A 197 1.34 -18.17 28.94
CA ASN A 197 0.32 -19.21 29.03
C ASN A 197 -0.99 -18.80 28.35
N THR A 198 -1.29 -17.50 28.36
CA THR A 198 -2.48 -16.94 27.73
C THR A 198 -2.14 -15.67 26.95
N THR A 199 -2.95 -15.35 25.94
CA THR A 199 -2.88 -14.07 25.22
C THR A 199 -3.07 -12.87 26.17
N SER A 200 -3.89 -13.02 27.22
CA SER A 200 -4.07 -11.97 28.23
C SER A 200 -2.77 -11.67 28.98
N ASP A 201 -2.04 -12.72 29.38
CA ASP A 201 -0.76 -12.57 30.08
C ASP A 201 0.29 -11.91 29.19
N GLU A 202 0.32 -12.29 27.90
CA GLU A 202 1.19 -11.67 26.90
C GLU A 202 0.88 -10.17 26.75
N ILE A 203 -0.39 -9.81 26.52
CA ILE A 203 -0.80 -8.40 26.35
C ILE A 203 -0.48 -7.59 27.62
N PHE A 204 -0.75 -8.13 28.81
CA PHE A 204 -0.47 -7.47 30.08
C PHE A 204 1.03 -7.25 30.30
N HIS A 205 1.84 -8.28 30.00
CA HIS A 205 3.29 -8.18 30.09
C HIS A 205 3.82 -7.10 29.14
N VAL A 206 3.38 -7.12 27.87
CA VAL A 206 3.79 -6.15 26.86
C VAL A 206 3.37 -4.73 27.23
N ALA A 207 2.16 -4.53 27.76
CA ALA A 207 1.68 -3.23 28.22
C ALA A 207 2.54 -2.68 29.37
N THR A 208 2.87 -3.53 30.34
CA THR A 208 3.72 -3.17 31.50
C THR A 208 5.14 -2.83 31.06
N TRP A 209 5.73 -3.69 30.22
CA TRP A 209 7.02 -3.46 29.61
C TRP A 209 7.07 -2.13 28.84
N ALA A 210 6.02 -1.81 28.07
CA ALA A 210 5.94 -0.56 27.33
C ALA A 210 5.85 0.66 28.27
N LYS A 211 5.07 0.60 29.34
CA LYS A 211 4.97 1.67 30.36
C LYS A 211 6.32 1.91 31.03
N ASP A 212 7.02 0.84 31.42
CA ASP A 212 8.33 0.92 32.07
C ASP A 212 9.40 1.48 31.14
N LEU A 213 9.41 1.01 29.88
CA LEU A 213 10.38 1.48 28.88
C LEU A 213 10.15 2.95 28.54
N HIS A 214 8.89 3.37 28.40
CA HIS A 214 8.54 4.76 28.15
C HIS A 214 8.92 5.67 29.32
N SER A 215 8.70 5.22 30.56
CA SER A 215 9.10 5.98 31.76
C SER A 215 10.61 6.20 31.84
N LYS A 216 11.41 5.23 31.37
CA LYS A 216 12.88 5.32 31.34
C LYS A 216 13.40 6.09 30.13
N HIS A 217 12.68 6.05 29.01
CA HIS A 217 13.06 6.66 27.74
C HIS A 217 11.87 7.36 27.07
N PRO A 218 11.41 8.52 27.57
CA PRO A 218 10.24 9.22 27.05
C PRO A 218 10.40 9.65 25.58
N GLU A 219 11.63 9.83 25.12
CA GLU A 219 11.99 10.20 23.75
C GLU A 219 11.83 9.05 22.74
N LYS A 220 11.77 7.80 23.22
CA LYS A 220 11.68 6.63 22.35
C LYS A 220 10.24 6.33 21.96
N HIS A 221 10.06 5.94 20.71
CA HIS A 221 8.79 5.44 20.21
C HIS A 221 8.76 3.91 20.28
N ILE A 222 7.77 3.39 20.99
CA ILE A 222 7.53 1.95 21.11
C ILE A 222 6.46 1.57 20.10
N ALA A 223 6.72 0.54 19.30
CA ALA A 223 5.76 -0.03 18.36
C ALA A 223 5.53 -1.50 18.72
N ILE A 224 4.26 -1.86 18.92
CA ILE A 224 3.83 -3.23 19.21
C ILE A 224 2.96 -3.66 18.04
N VAL A 225 3.22 -4.86 17.52
CA VAL A 225 2.54 -5.41 16.35
C VAL A 225 1.87 -6.71 16.75
N SER A 226 0.52 -6.75 16.74
CA SER A 226 -0.24 -8.00 16.83
C SER A 226 -0.74 -8.39 15.44
N PRO A 227 -0.47 -9.63 14.97
CA PRO A 227 -1.03 -10.12 13.72
C PRO A 227 -2.53 -10.40 13.81
N GLN A 228 -3.07 -10.54 15.02
CA GLN A 228 -4.48 -10.85 15.30
C GLN A 228 -5.23 -9.66 15.91
N LEU A 229 -4.76 -8.44 15.64
CA LEU A 229 -5.32 -7.22 16.20
C LEU A 229 -6.85 -7.10 15.99
N ASN A 230 -7.39 -7.58 14.87
CA ASN A 230 -8.82 -7.54 14.59
C ASN A 230 -9.66 -8.35 15.61
N SER A 231 -9.18 -9.53 16.03
CA SER A 231 -9.86 -10.35 17.04
C SER A 231 -9.54 -9.91 18.47
N GLU A 232 -8.35 -9.37 18.70
CA GLU A 232 -7.83 -9.03 20.03
C GLU A 232 -8.04 -7.56 20.42
N HIS A 233 -8.58 -6.72 19.53
CA HIS A 233 -8.63 -5.27 19.69
C HIS A 233 -9.23 -4.83 21.03
N HIS A 234 -10.36 -5.41 21.42
CA HIS A 234 -11.02 -5.06 22.68
C HIS A 234 -10.17 -5.39 23.90
N GLN A 235 -9.53 -6.56 23.88
CA GLN A 235 -8.69 -7.04 24.97
C GLN A 235 -7.41 -6.21 25.08
N ILE A 236 -6.74 -5.94 23.96
CA ILE A 236 -5.58 -5.06 23.89
C ILE A 236 -5.95 -3.67 24.43
N LYS A 237 -7.04 -3.08 23.94
CA LYS A 237 -7.48 -1.75 24.39
C LYS A 237 -7.75 -1.74 25.89
N SER A 238 -8.50 -2.71 26.41
CA SER A 238 -8.87 -2.77 27.83
C SER A 238 -7.66 -2.90 28.75
N ILE A 239 -6.72 -3.79 28.41
CA ILE A 239 -5.52 -4.01 29.23
C ILE A 239 -4.59 -2.80 29.18
N PHE A 240 -4.41 -2.17 28.01
CA PHE A 240 -3.63 -0.96 27.90
C PHE A 240 -4.26 0.22 28.65
N ASP A 241 -5.59 0.39 28.57
CA ASP A 241 -6.29 1.44 29.32
C ASP A 241 -6.08 1.22 30.84
N GLN A 242 -6.16 -0.03 31.32
CA GLN A 242 -5.90 -0.38 32.72
C GLN A 242 -4.44 -0.10 33.15
N VAL A 243 -3.45 -0.45 32.34
CA VAL A 243 -2.04 -0.28 32.70
C VAL A 243 -1.61 1.19 32.66
N PHE A 244 -2.16 1.98 31.73
CA PHE A 244 -1.79 3.38 31.52
C PHE A 244 -2.72 4.38 32.24
N ASP A 245 -3.65 3.93 33.06
CA ASP A 245 -4.69 4.76 33.69
C ASP A 245 -4.13 6.01 34.41
N ASP A 246 -3.03 5.84 35.16
CA ASP A 246 -2.36 6.94 35.88
C ASP A 246 -1.82 8.05 34.96
N VAL A 247 -1.46 7.72 33.72
CA VAL A 247 -0.84 8.65 32.75
C VAL A 247 -1.91 9.49 32.04
N LEU A 248 -3.14 8.96 31.95
CA LEU A 248 -4.28 9.62 31.31
C LEU A 248 -4.78 10.82 32.12
N VAL A 249 -4.75 10.71 33.45
CA VAL A 249 -5.24 11.75 34.38
C VAL A 249 -4.34 12.99 34.36
N GLY A 250 -3.04 12.84 34.13
CA GLY A 250 -2.08 13.95 34.18
C GLY A 250 -1.99 14.82 32.91
N THR A 251 -2.39 14.29 31.74
CA THR A 251 -2.13 14.95 30.44
C THR A 251 -3.39 15.21 29.60
N GLY A 252 -4.54 14.64 29.96
CA GLY A 252 -5.79 14.78 29.19
C GLY A 252 -5.76 14.15 27.80
N GLN A 253 -4.69 13.44 27.44
CA GLN A 253 -4.50 12.74 26.16
C GLN A 253 -4.11 11.29 26.40
N LYS A 254 -4.45 10.40 25.45
CA LYS A 254 -4.03 9.00 25.53
C LYS A 254 -2.52 8.88 25.35
N ALA A 255 -1.87 8.14 26.26
CA ALA A 255 -0.43 7.86 26.22
C ALA A 255 -0.02 6.93 25.05
N TYR A 256 -0.98 6.34 24.36
CA TYR A 256 -0.77 5.41 23.25
C TYR A 256 -1.88 5.53 22.20
N ASN A 257 -1.61 5.02 21.00
CA ASN A 257 -2.57 4.94 19.91
C ASN A 257 -2.62 3.51 19.35
N ILE A 258 -3.82 3.02 19.03
CA ILE A 258 -4.04 1.75 18.33
C ILE A 258 -4.45 2.08 16.89
N SER A 259 -3.81 1.45 15.92
CA SER A 259 -4.10 1.59 14.49
C SER A 259 -4.30 0.20 13.90
N LEU A 260 -5.44 -0.02 13.24
CA LEU A 260 -5.82 -1.31 12.64
C LEU A 260 -5.07 -1.63 11.33
N GLY A 261 -4.03 -0.86 11.00
CA GLY A 261 -3.34 -0.95 9.70
C GLY A 261 -3.78 0.14 8.76
#